data_AF-A0A9D4XZD0-F1
#
_entry.id   AF-A0A9D4XZD0-F1
#
_cell.length_a   1.000
_cell.length_b   1.000
_cell.length_c   1.000
_cell.angle_alpha   90.00
_cell.angle_beta   90.00
_cell.angle_gamma   90.00
#
_symmetry.space_group_name_H-M   'P 1'
#
loop_
_entity.id
_entity.type
_entity.pdbx_description
1 polymer ?
#
loop_
_entity_poly.entity_id
_entity_poly.type
_entity_poly.pdbx_seq_one_letter_code
_entity_poly.pdbx_strand_id
1 'polypeptide(L)'
;MVTCSKLLTPLFFALIILLFTTKFSNFFTVETFSSNQESNVLQQSFKPFLKRLNWRYAFIGFKNIEDPYSISPLLLPKSPETRKNRAIHLEANKCFPVVLPHDAITGDNCCPPLQSPFKFKDFKFKDYASSNSPLRVRKPCHLVDQEFIAKLEKGIALMKALPKDDPRSFYQQSKIHCAYCNGAYHQQHPFENLKIDVHDSWFFFPFHRWYLYFFERILGNLIGDPNFAMPFWSWDTIDGMQIPSYFTYHNSSLYHKLRHKNHMPPHIIDLLFFGNENFVSSQKQISFNIATMYKQMVLASTKEIFMGSPLRHGDESNPGIESLSMFNTRQFF
;
A
#
# COMPACT_ATOMS: atom_id res chain seq x y z
N MET A 1 -10.43 39.55 -66.32
CA MET A 1 -11.66 39.80 -65.54
C MET A 1 -11.71 38.73 -64.45
N VAL A 2 -11.56 38.96 -63.15
CA VAL A 2 -11.48 40.15 -62.32
C VAL A 2 -10.45 39.86 -61.21
N THR A 3 -9.47 40.74 -61.10
CA THR A 3 -8.64 40.97 -59.90
C THR A 3 -9.38 41.87 -58.91
N CYS A 4 -9.24 41.62 -57.61
CA CYS A 4 -9.29 42.57 -56.47
C CYS A 4 -9.72 41.80 -55.20
N SER A 5 -9.33 42.08 -53.96
CA SER A 5 -8.24 42.80 -53.30
C SER A 5 -8.72 43.03 -51.87
N LYS A 6 -7.85 42.73 -50.89
CA LYS A 6 -7.63 43.48 -49.64
C LYS A 6 -8.72 43.52 -48.54
N LEU A 7 -8.23 43.12 -47.36
CA LEU A 7 -8.33 43.75 -46.05
C LEU A 7 -9.70 44.20 -45.53
N LEU A 8 -10.17 43.49 -44.51
CA LEU A 8 -10.89 43.89 -43.29
C LEU A 8 -11.16 42.52 -42.62
N THR A 9 -10.74 42.14 -41.40
CA THR A 9 -10.60 42.85 -40.13
C THR A 9 -10.03 41.86 -39.08
N PRO A 10 -8.95 42.19 -38.34
CA PRO A 10 -8.61 41.52 -37.08
C PRO A 10 -9.35 42.22 -35.92
N LEU A 11 -10.68 42.27 -36.00
CA LEU A 11 -11.55 42.97 -35.03
C LEU A 11 -12.63 42.07 -34.42
N PHE A 12 -12.72 40.80 -34.81
CA PHE A 12 -13.69 39.86 -34.25
C PHE A 12 -13.20 39.09 -33.01
N PHE A 13 -11.89 39.13 -32.70
CA PHE A 13 -11.36 38.50 -31.48
C PHE A 13 -11.12 39.46 -30.31
N ALA A 14 -11.23 40.78 -30.53
CA ALA A 14 -11.03 41.77 -29.48
C ALA A 14 -12.33 42.22 -28.78
N LEU A 15 -13.52 41.92 -29.31
CA LEU A 15 -14.80 42.38 -28.75
C LEU A 15 -15.50 41.38 -27.83
N ILE A 16 -15.08 40.10 -27.81
CA ILE A 16 -15.61 39.10 -26.85
C ILE A 16 -14.89 39.20 -25.50
N ILE A 17 -13.69 39.79 -25.45
CA ILE A 17 -12.91 39.98 -24.22
C ILE A 17 -13.35 41.24 -23.44
N LEU A 18 -14.11 42.17 -24.05
CA LEU A 18 -14.59 43.39 -23.39
C LEU A 18 -16.06 43.36 -22.94
N LEU A 19 -16.83 42.31 -23.23
CA LEU A 19 -18.25 42.19 -22.85
C LEU A 19 -18.52 41.23 -21.68
N PHE A 20 -17.50 40.55 -21.15
CA PHE A 20 -17.61 39.76 -19.90
C PHE A 20 -16.89 40.37 -18.69
N THR A 21 -16.28 41.55 -18.83
CA THR A 21 -15.54 42.22 -17.73
C THR A 21 -16.32 43.33 -17.03
N THR A 22 -17.61 43.54 -17.34
CA THR A 22 -18.40 44.65 -16.77
C THR A 22 -19.72 44.27 -16.10
N LYS A 23 -19.99 42.97 -15.89
CA LYS A 23 -21.13 42.50 -15.06
C LYS A 23 -20.73 41.33 -14.18
N PHE A 24 -19.89 41.56 -13.17
CA PHE A 24 -19.85 40.81 -11.90
C PHE A 24 -18.82 41.49 -10.96
N SER A 25 -19.01 42.79 -10.71
CA SER A 25 -18.16 43.56 -9.80
C SER A 25 -18.99 44.42 -8.87
N ASN A 26 -20.13 43.88 -8.41
CA ASN A 26 -20.90 44.40 -7.29
C ASN A 26 -21.51 43.23 -6.53
N PHE A 27 -20.69 42.48 -5.80
CA PHE A 27 -21.00 41.77 -4.54
C PHE A 27 -19.66 41.19 -4.06
N PHE A 28 -19.37 41.35 -2.77
CA PHE A 28 -18.08 41.12 -2.08
C PHE A 28 -17.11 42.31 -2.05
N THR A 29 -17.54 43.38 -1.37
CA THR A 29 -16.63 44.13 -0.50
C THR A 29 -16.17 43.21 0.63
N VAL A 30 -14.92 42.74 0.56
CA VAL A 30 -14.22 42.15 1.70
C VAL A 30 -13.67 43.32 2.51
N GLU A 31 -14.33 43.65 3.62
CA GLU A 31 -13.72 44.48 4.65
C GLU A 31 -12.50 43.72 5.21
N THR A 32 -11.33 44.35 5.12
CA THR A 32 -10.12 43.91 5.80
C THR A 32 -10.31 44.10 7.31
N PHE A 33 -10.86 43.09 7.98
CA PHE A 33 -10.76 42.98 9.43
C PHE A 33 -9.38 42.38 9.77
N SER A 34 -8.56 43.20 10.43
CA SER A 34 -7.34 42.77 11.10
C SER A 34 -7.70 41.77 12.20
N SER A 35 -7.54 40.46 11.95
CA SER A 35 -7.66 39.41 12.97
C SER A 35 -6.31 38.77 13.30
N ASN A 36 -5.42 39.55 13.93
CA ASN A 36 -4.24 39.02 14.65
C ASN A 36 -4.61 38.21 15.93
N GLN A 37 -5.87 37.76 16.09
CA GLN A 37 -6.33 37.01 17.27
C GLN A 37 -6.94 35.63 16.96
N GLU A 38 -7.28 35.27 15.72
CA GLU A 38 -7.88 33.95 15.42
C GLU A 38 -6.87 32.87 15.01
N SER A 39 -5.67 33.25 14.57
CA SER A 39 -4.61 32.30 14.22
C SER A 39 -4.06 31.54 15.44
N ASN A 40 -4.11 32.13 16.63
CA ASN A 40 -3.60 31.50 17.85
C ASN A 40 -4.55 30.45 18.44
N VAL A 41 -5.87 30.56 18.23
CA VAL A 41 -6.87 29.65 18.81
C VAL A 41 -6.93 28.32 18.04
N LEU A 42 -6.87 28.35 16.71
CA LEU A 42 -6.78 27.15 15.88
C LEU A 42 -5.43 26.42 16.04
N GLN A 43 -4.35 27.15 16.27
CA GLN A 43 -3.02 26.55 16.47
C GLN A 43 -2.83 25.98 17.88
N GLN A 44 -3.63 26.40 18.86
CA GLN A 44 -3.67 25.81 20.21
C GLN A 44 -4.56 24.56 20.30
N SER A 45 -5.62 24.44 19.50
CA SER A 45 -6.52 23.25 19.56
C SER A 45 -6.00 22.03 18.80
N PHE A 46 -5.11 22.21 17.82
CA PHE A 46 -4.47 21.11 17.07
C PHE A 46 -3.22 20.52 17.74
N LYS A 47 -2.56 21.27 18.64
CA LYS A 47 -1.35 20.81 19.35
C LYS A 47 -1.59 19.59 20.27
N PRO A 48 -2.72 19.44 20.99
CA PRO A 48 -2.99 18.26 21.81
C PRO A 48 -3.29 17.00 20.99
N PHE A 49 -3.89 17.14 19.80
CA PHE A 49 -4.26 16.01 18.94
C PHE A 49 -3.02 15.37 18.29
N LEU A 50 -2.08 16.19 17.81
CA LEU A 50 -0.83 15.71 17.22
C LEU A 50 0.12 15.08 18.25
N LYS A 51 0.11 15.55 19.51
CA LYS A 51 0.89 14.93 20.60
C LYS A 51 0.46 13.50 20.94
N ARG A 52 -0.76 13.07 20.61
CA ARG A 52 -1.29 11.74 20.95
C ARG A 52 -0.87 10.61 20.00
N LEU A 53 -0.19 10.92 18.89
CA LEU A 53 0.03 9.97 17.79
C LEU A 53 1.52 9.74 17.47
N ASN A 54 2.41 9.84 18.46
CA ASN A 54 3.86 9.67 18.25
C ASN A 54 4.25 8.36 17.54
N TRP A 55 3.48 7.29 17.72
CA TRP A 55 3.70 6.01 17.04
C TRP A 55 3.52 6.09 15.52
N ARG A 56 2.80 7.10 15.00
CA ARG A 56 2.57 7.29 13.56
C ARG A 56 3.79 7.85 12.82
N TYR A 57 4.69 8.56 13.51
CA TYR A 57 5.90 9.10 12.88
C TYR A 57 6.82 8.01 12.33
N ALA A 58 6.83 6.82 12.95
CA ALA A 58 7.56 5.66 12.46
C ALA A 58 7.11 5.22 11.04
N PHE A 59 5.95 5.67 10.56
CA PHE A 59 5.42 5.35 9.23
C PHE A 59 5.70 6.41 8.16
N ILE A 60 5.94 7.67 8.54
CA ILE A 60 6.06 8.82 7.60
C ILE A 60 7.49 9.00 7.07
N GLY A 61 8.46 8.27 7.63
CA GLY A 61 9.82 8.22 7.10
C GLY A 61 10.75 7.66 8.15
N PHE A 62 11.63 6.76 7.76
CA PHE A 62 12.69 6.23 8.62
C PHE A 62 13.80 7.27 8.88
N LYS A 63 13.44 8.53 9.08
CA LYS A 63 14.36 9.50 9.66
C LYS A 63 14.34 9.21 11.16
N ASN A 64 15.50 8.82 11.71
CA ASN A 64 15.77 8.57 13.14
C ASN A 64 15.84 7.09 13.58
N ILE A 65 16.15 6.13 12.71
CA ILE A 65 16.59 4.79 13.18
C ILE A 65 17.96 4.87 13.90
N GLU A 66 18.78 5.89 13.59
CA GLU A 66 20.08 6.11 14.22
C GLU A 66 20.02 6.99 15.48
N ASP A 67 18.82 7.46 15.89
CA ASP A 67 18.69 8.30 17.08
C ASP A 67 18.54 7.41 18.34
N PRO A 68 19.55 7.37 19.24
CA PRO A 68 19.52 6.52 20.44
C PRO A 68 18.35 6.86 21.39
N TYR A 69 17.69 8.01 21.16
CA TYR A 69 16.60 8.52 21.98
C TYR A 69 15.20 8.20 21.44
N SER A 70 15.06 7.54 20.27
CA SER A 70 13.74 7.11 19.77
C SER A 70 13.14 5.92 20.53
N ILE A 71 13.92 5.28 21.41
CA ILE A 71 13.42 4.31 22.39
C ILE A 71 13.40 5.05 23.74
N SER A 72 12.26 5.63 24.12
CA SER A 72 12.08 6.11 25.49
C SER A 72 12.42 4.99 26.48
N PRO A 73 13.43 5.15 27.35
CA PRO A 73 13.81 4.13 28.35
C PRO A 73 12.75 3.93 29.44
N LEU A 74 11.68 4.72 29.43
CA LEU A 74 10.69 4.84 30.51
C LEU A 74 9.61 3.75 30.54
N LEU A 75 9.72 2.69 29.74
CA LEU A 75 8.80 1.54 29.78
C LEU A 75 9.50 0.19 30.00
N LEU A 76 10.78 0.17 30.38
CA LEU A 76 11.45 -1.07 30.78
C LEU A 76 11.24 -1.32 32.29
N PRO A 77 10.59 -2.42 32.70
CA PRO A 77 10.55 -2.84 34.10
C PRO A 77 11.97 -3.07 34.62
N LYS A 78 12.25 -2.59 35.84
CA LYS A 78 13.56 -2.60 36.49
C LYS A 78 13.94 -3.96 37.13
N SER A 79 13.78 -5.10 36.44
CA SER A 79 14.36 -6.36 36.93
C SER A 79 15.03 -7.19 35.83
N PRO A 80 16.22 -7.80 36.09
CA PRO A 80 16.96 -8.54 35.07
C PRO A 80 16.48 -9.99 34.83
N GLU A 81 15.59 -10.53 35.68
CA GLU A 81 15.41 -12.00 35.79
C GLU A 81 14.23 -12.61 35.00
N THR A 82 13.46 -11.85 34.21
CA THR A 82 12.35 -12.43 33.41
C THR A 82 12.18 -11.85 32.00
N ARG A 83 13.27 -11.49 31.30
CA ARG A 83 13.19 -11.32 29.83
C ARG A 83 13.52 -12.63 29.12
N LYS A 84 12.63 -13.62 29.19
CA LYS A 84 12.58 -14.64 28.14
C LYS A 84 12.19 -13.90 26.86
N ASN A 85 13.14 -13.73 25.94
CA ASN A 85 12.89 -13.10 24.66
C ASN A 85 11.84 -13.93 23.91
N ARG A 86 10.60 -13.44 23.80
CA ARG A 86 9.53 -14.11 23.04
C ARG A 86 9.55 -13.70 21.57
N ALA A 87 10.70 -13.35 21.01
CA ALA A 87 10.81 -13.09 19.58
C ALA A 87 10.53 -14.39 18.82
N ILE A 88 9.68 -14.32 17.80
CA ILE A 88 9.47 -15.43 16.88
C ILE A 88 10.70 -15.51 15.99
N HIS A 89 11.35 -16.67 15.97
CA HIS A 89 12.44 -16.97 15.05
C HIS A 89 11.93 -18.01 14.05
N LEU A 90 12.10 -17.71 12.76
CA LEU A 90 11.65 -18.57 11.67
C LEU A 90 12.73 -19.58 11.28
N GLU A 91 12.39 -20.87 11.28
CA GLU A 91 13.22 -21.88 10.63
C GLU A 91 12.82 -22.02 9.17
N ALA A 92 13.36 -21.13 8.32
CA ALA A 92 12.98 -21.06 6.92
C ALA A 92 13.25 -22.35 6.11
N ASN A 93 14.09 -23.26 6.62
CA ASN A 93 14.31 -24.60 6.06
C ASN A 93 13.24 -25.64 6.44
N LYS A 94 12.42 -25.34 7.44
CA LYS A 94 11.27 -26.16 7.86
C LYS A 94 9.99 -25.51 7.35
N CYS A 95 9.68 -25.81 6.09
CA CYS A 95 8.46 -25.41 5.44
C CYS A 95 7.59 -26.63 5.14
N PHE A 96 6.30 -26.51 5.38
CA PHE A 96 5.31 -27.57 5.26
C PHE A 96 4.19 -27.18 4.28
N PRO A 97 3.49 -28.16 3.68
CA PRO A 97 2.27 -27.89 2.93
C PRO A 97 1.24 -27.13 3.76
N VAL A 98 0.55 -26.18 3.12
CA VAL A 98 -0.50 -25.38 3.78
C VAL A 98 -1.85 -26.08 3.72
N VAL A 99 -2.73 -25.76 4.66
CA VAL A 99 -4.12 -26.22 4.58
C VAL A 99 -4.92 -25.21 3.76
N LEU A 100 -5.43 -25.64 2.62
CA LEU A 100 -6.26 -24.83 1.73
C LEU A 100 -7.74 -25.26 1.82
N PRO A 101 -8.69 -24.39 1.43
CA PRO A 101 -10.08 -24.77 1.23
C PRO A 101 -10.23 -25.94 0.24
N HIS A 102 -11.32 -26.70 0.36
CA HIS A 102 -11.57 -27.89 -0.47
C HIS A 102 -11.62 -27.58 -1.98
N ASP A 103 -12.02 -26.37 -2.35
CA ASP A 103 -12.15 -25.86 -3.72
C ASP A 103 -10.94 -25.03 -4.18
N ALA A 104 -9.80 -25.15 -3.49
CA ALA A 104 -8.60 -24.41 -3.86
C ALA A 104 -8.10 -24.77 -5.26
N ILE A 105 -7.92 -23.74 -6.07
CA ILE A 105 -7.44 -23.82 -7.45
C ILE A 105 -5.90 -23.81 -7.57
N THR A 106 -5.21 -23.70 -6.44
CA THR A 106 -3.74 -23.71 -6.33
C THR A 106 -3.31 -24.86 -5.44
N GLY A 107 -2.09 -25.38 -5.67
CA GLY A 107 -1.51 -26.42 -4.80
C GLY A 107 -1.13 -25.89 -3.41
N ASP A 108 -1.06 -26.82 -2.46
CA ASP A 108 -0.72 -26.62 -1.04
C ASP A 108 0.79 -26.41 -0.79
N ASN A 109 1.65 -26.80 -1.72
CA ASN A 109 3.08 -26.63 -1.57
C ASN A 109 3.52 -25.20 -1.92
N CYS A 110 3.70 -24.37 -0.90
CA CYS A 110 4.14 -22.98 -1.03
C CYS A 110 5.60 -22.76 -0.64
N CYS A 111 6.36 -23.84 -0.43
CA CYS A 111 7.74 -23.74 0.05
C CYS A 111 8.68 -23.16 -1.01
N PRO A 112 9.60 -22.26 -0.60
CA PRO A 112 10.53 -21.64 -1.52
C PRO A 112 11.56 -22.68 -2.04
N PRO A 113 12.09 -22.49 -3.24
CA PRO A 113 13.13 -23.34 -3.79
C PRO A 113 14.46 -23.02 -3.08
N LEU A 114 14.76 -23.77 -2.02
CA LEU A 114 16.02 -23.63 -1.29
C LEU A 114 17.09 -24.51 -1.93
N GLN A 115 18.09 -23.90 -2.56
CA GLN A 115 19.26 -24.62 -3.05
C GLN A 115 20.21 -24.91 -1.90
N SER A 116 20.57 -26.19 -1.69
CA SER A 116 21.55 -26.58 -0.67
C SER A 116 22.97 -26.54 -1.24
N PRO A 117 23.95 -25.96 -0.52
CA PRO A 117 23.82 -25.26 0.75
C PRO A 117 23.30 -23.82 0.54
N PHE A 118 22.24 -23.43 1.27
CA PHE A 118 21.80 -22.04 1.33
C PHE A 118 22.39 -21.39 2.59
N LYS A 119 22.80 -20.13 2.46
CA LYS A 119 23.27 -19.32 3.57
C LYS A 119 22.43 -18.07 3.67
N PHE A 120 21.73 -17.90 4.79
CA PHE A 120 21.07 -16.64 5.10
C PHE A 120 22.10 -15.53 5.24
N LYS A 121 21.81 -14.39 4.62
CA LYS A 121 22.60 -13.18 4.74
C LYS A 121 21.77 -12.16 5.49
N ASP A 122 22.35 -11.61 6.55
CA ASP A 122 21.72 -10.50 7.26
C ASP A 122 21.52 -9.33 6.30
N PHE A 123 20.35 -8.70 6.39
CA PHE A 123 20.07 -7.49 5.64
C PHE A 123 21.01 -6.36 6.09
N LYS A 124 21.70 -5.73 5.14
CA LYS A 124 22.52 -4.54 5.40
C LYS A 124 22.09 -3.44 4.46
N PHE A 125 21.72 -2.28 5.01
CA PHE A 125 21.26 -1.14 4.21
C PHE A 125 22.25 -0.75 3.11
N LYS A 126 23.55 -0.76 3.42
CA LYS A 126 24.62 -0.44 2.45
C LYS A 126 24.63 -1.32 1.20
N ASP A 127 24.10 -2.54 1.27
CA ASP A 127 24.07 -3.48 0.13
C ASP A 127 22.96 -3.12 -0.87
N TYR A 128 21.99 -2.29 -0.45
CA TYR A 128 20.79 -1.97 -1.23
C TYR A 128 20.52 -0.47 -1.40
N ALA A 129 21.12 0.35 -0.54
CA ALA A 129 21.01 1.80 -0.52
C ALA A 129 22.40 2.40 -0.28
N SER A 130 22.86 3.17 -1.25
CA SER A 130 24.00 4.09 -1.16
C SER A 130 23.49 5.53 -1.10
N SER A 131 24.33 6.48 -0.71
CA SER A 131 24.00 7.92 -0.77
C SER A 131 23.57 8.39 -2.16
N ASN A 132 23.99 7.65 -3.20
CA ASN A 132 23.69 7.94 -4.60
C ASN A 132 22.53 7.07 -5.14
N SER A 133 21.94 6.21 -4.30
CA SER A 133 20.81 5.40 -4.74
C SER A 133 19.57 6.28 -4.93
N PRO A 134 18.87 6.14 -6.07
CA PRO A 134 17.72 6.96 -6.35
C PRO A 134 16.57 6.66 -5.38
N LEU A 135 15.89 7.71 -4.94
CA LEU A 135 14.63 7.56 -4.21
C LEU A 135 13.57 7.06 -5.20
N ARG A 136 13.07 5.84 -4.98
CA ARG A 136 11.97 5.27 -5.74
C ARG A 136 10.65 5.91 -5.29
N VAL A 137 9.99 6.64 -6.18
CA VAL A 137 8.72 7.33 -5.89
C VAL A 137 7.57 6.58 -6.55
N ARG A 138 6.77 5.90 -5.73
CA ARG A 138 5.55 5.23 -6.19
C ARG A 138 4.49 6.25 -6.59
N LYS A 139 3.82 6.03 -7.71
CA LYS A 139 2.78 6.93 -8.25
C LYS A 139 1.38 6.32 -8.13
N PRO A 140 0.32 7.13 -7.93
CA PRO A 140 -1.06 6.63 -7.95
C PRO A 140 -1.39 6.00 -9.30
N CYS A 141 -1.97 4.80 -9.29
CA CYS A 141 -2.26 4.05 -10.50
C CYS A 141 -3.11 4.81 -11.55
N HIS A 142 -3.95 5.76 -11.13
CA HIS A 142 -4.82 6.54 -12.03
C HIS A 142 -4.13 7.77 -12.65
N LEU A 143 -2.90 8.10 -12.20
CA LEU A 143 -2.14 9.28 -12.67
C LEU A 143 -0.86 8.92 -13.43
N VAL A 144 -0.64 7.64 -13.72
CA VAL A 144 0.55 7.20 -14.48
C VAL A 144 0.32 7.34 -15.98
N ASP A 145 1.39 7.61 -16.71
CA ASP A 145 1.39 7.70 -18.18
C ASP A 145 1.58 6.32 -18.86
N GLN A 146 1.48 6.31 -20.18
CA GLN A 146 1.63 5.10 -20.99
C GLN A 146 3.05 4.51 -20.92
N GLU A 147 4.08 5.33 -20.74
CA GLU A 147 5.45 4.84 -20.61
C GLU A 147 5.63 4.06 -19.30
N PHE A 148 5.08 4.58 -18.21
CA PHE A 148 5.05 3.90 -16.92
C PHE A 148 4.29 2.58 -17.00
N ILE A 149 3.11 2.58 -17.61
CA ILE A 149 2.31 1.35 -17.80
C ILE A 149 3.10 0.32 -18.61
N ALA A 150 3.69 0.71 -19.73
CA ALA A 150 4.49 -0.19 -20.56
C ALA A 150 5.71 -0.78 -19.81
N LYS A 151 6.37 0.01 -18.94
CA LYS A 151 7.46 -0.48 -18.07
C LYS A 151 6.96 -1.52 -17.06
N LEU A 152 5.82 -1.25 -16.42
CA LEU A 152 5.21 -2.19 -15.48
C LEU A 152 4.79 -3.49 -16.17
N GLU A 153 4.15 -3.39 -17.34
CA GLU A 153 3.79 -4.54 -18.19
C GLU A 153 5.03 -5.36 -18.56
N LYS A 154 6.10 -4.70 -19.02
CA LYS A 154 7.36 -5.37 -19.35
C LYS A 154 7.95 -6.10 -18.15
N GLY A 155 8.00 -5.46 -16.99
CA GLY A 155 8.54 -6.07 -15.77
C GLY A 155 7.78 -7.31 -15.35
N ILE A 156 6.45 -7.24 -15.32
CA ILE A 156 5.60 -8.38 -14.97
C ILE A 156 5.68 -9.48 -16.04
N ALA A 157 5.77 -9.14 -17.33
CA ALA A 157 5.96 -10.11 -18.40
C ALA A 157 7.28 -10.88 -18.24
N LEU A 158 8.39 -10.17 -18.00
CA LEU A 158 9.69 -10.80 -17.75
C LEU A 158 9.66 -11.67 -16.49
N MET A 159 9.04 -11.20 -15.41
CA MET A 159 8.91 -11.97 -14.17
C MET A 159 8.08 -13.24 -14.35
N LYS A 160 7.03 -13.20 -15.19
CA LYS A 160 6.22 -14.38 -15.56
C LYS A 160 6.95 -15.35 -16.51
N ALA A 161 7.90 -14.86 -17.30
CA ALA A 161 8.68 -15.67 -18.23
C ALA A 161 9.85 -16.43 -17.56
N LEU A 162 10.21 -16.08 -16.32
CA LEU A 162 11.23 -16.81 -15.56
C LEU A 162 10.81 -18.27 -15.29
N PRO A 163 11.78 -19.19 -15.17
CA PRO A 163 11.52 -20.56 -14.73
C PRO A 163 10.74 -20.61 -13.41
N LYS A 164 9.85 -21.60 -13.26
CA LYS A 164 8.98 -21.72 -12.07
C LYS A 164 9.76 -21.91 -10.77
N ASP A 165 10.98 -22.43 -10.82
CA ASP A 165 11.88 -22.64 -9.70
C ASP A 165 12.83 -21.45 -9.46
N ASP A 166 12.85 -20.44 -10.34
CA ASP A 166 13.55 -19.18 -10.06
C ASP A 166 12.82 -18.46 -8.91
N PRO A 167 13.50 -18.15 -7.77
CA PRO A 167 12.88 -17.49 -6.63
C PRO A 167 12.31 -16.10 -6.96
N ARG A 168 12.72 -15.49 -8.08
CA ARG A 168 12.24 -14.19 -8.58
C ARG A 168 11.01 -14.32 -9.47
N SER A 169 10.66 -15.53 -9.92
CA SER A 169 9.53 -15.75 -10.82
C SER A 169 8.21 -15.29 -10.20
N PHE A 170 7.26 -14.90 -11.04
CA PHE A 170 5.93 -14.46 -10.58
C PHE A 170 5.25 -15.55 -9.74
N TYR A 171 5.48 -16.81 -10.11
CA TYR A 171 5.02 -17.98 -9.37
C TYR A 171 5.62 -18.04 -7.96
N GLN A 172 6.95 -17.94 -7.82
CA GLN A 172 7.58 -17.99 -6.50
C GLN A 172 7.27 -16.77 -5.65
N GLN A 173 7.19 -15.58 -6.24
CA GLN A 173 6.74 -14.39 -5.52
C GLN A 173 5.33 -14.59 -4.95
N SER A 174 4.39 -15.15 -5.72
CA SER A 174 3.05 -15.48 -5.20
C SER A 174 3.05 -16.49 -4.05
N LYS A 175 3.99 -17.46 -4.07
CA LYS A 175 4.14 -18.46 -3.01
C LYS A 175 4.65 -17.91 -1.69
N ILE A 176 5.39 -16.79 -1.70
CA ILE A 176 5.81 -16.11 -0.46
C ILE A 176 4.57 -15.75 0.36
N HIS A 177 3.56 -15.13 -0.26
CA HIS A 177 2.31 -14.81 0.44
C HIS A 177 1.63 -16.07 0.96
N CYS A 178 1.48 -17.11 0.13
CA CYS A 178 0.90 -18.38 0.60
C CYS A 178 1.64 -18.96 1.82
N ALA A 179 2.98 -19.01 1.79
CA ALA A 179 3.75 -19.65 2.84
C ALA A 179 3.62 -18.94 4.20
N TYR A 180 3.69 -17.61 4.19
CA TYR A 180 3.65 -16.80 5.42
C TYR A 180 2.23 -16.53 5.94
N CYS A 181 1.21 -16.71 5.10
CA CYS A 181 -0.17 -16.36 5.42
C CYS A 181 -1.10 -17.56 5.56
N ASN A 182 -0.64 -18.77 5.22
CA ASN A 182 -1.45 -19.99 5.31
C ASN A 182 -0.77 -21.08 6.17
N GLY A 183 0.19 -20.67 7.01
CA GLY A 183 0.77 -21.54 8.04
C GLY A 183 1.73 -22.59 7.51
N ALA A 184 2.52 -22.28 6.47
CA ALA A 184 3.56 -23.20 5.98
C ALA A 184 4.75 -23.29 6.96
N TYR A 185 4.94 -22.26 7.77
CA TYR A 185 6.00 -22.21 8.79
C TYR A 185 5.40 -22.32 10.18
N HIS A 186 6.07 -23.07 11.04
CA HIS A 186 5.68 -23.26 12.43
C HIS A 186 6.62 -22.51 13.37
N GLN A 187 6.17 -22.25 14.58
CA GLN A 187 7.02 -21.70 15.63
C GLN A 187 8.04 -22.74 16.09
N GLN A 188 9.13 -22.27 16.72
CA GLN A 188 10.16 -23.15 17.25
C GLN A 188 9.72 -23.87 18.52
N HIS A 189 10.54 -24.83 18.95
CA HIS A 189 10.40 -25.51 20.22
C HIS A 189 10.11 -24.54 21.39
N PRO A 190 9.16 -24.85 22.30
CA PRO A 190 8.30 -26.04 22.37
C PRO A 190 6.92 -25.90 21.68
N PHE A 191 6.77 -24.99 20.72
CA PHE A 191 5.49 -24.61 20.12
C PHE A 191 5.40 -25.00 18.64
N GLU A 192 6.00 -26.11 18.23
CA GLU A 192 6.01 -26.56 16.83
C GLU A 192 4.63 -26.89 16.26
N ASN A 193 3.61 -26.98 17.12
CA ASN A 193 2.20 -27.10 16.76
C ASN A 193 1.54 -25.76 16.40
N LEU A 194 2.14 -24.62 16.79
CA LEU A 194 1.65 -23.29 16.48
C LEU A 194 2.19 -22.83 15.13
N LYS A 195 1.29 -22.42 14.24
CA LYS A 195 1.62 -21.93 12.91
C LYS A 195 1.95 -20.44 12.94
N ILE A 196 2.68 -19.99 11.92
CA ILE A 196 2.92 -18.57 11.70
C ILE A 196 1.91 -18.07 10.67
N ASP A 197 1.20 -17.01 11.05
CA ASP A 197 0.43 -16.17 10.16
C ASP A 197 0.86 -14.72 10.42
N VAL A 198 1.24 -14.03 9.35
CA VAL A 198 1.66 -12.63 9.42
C VAL A 198 0.47 -11.67 9.39
N HIS A 199 -0.74 -12.17 9.10
CA HIS A 199 -1.99 -11.42 9.24
C HIS A 199 -2.45 -11.30 10.69
N ASP A 200 -3.46 -10.45 10.89
CA ASP A 200 -4.20 -10.28 12.14
C ASP A 200 -3.31 -10.11 13.37
N SER A 201 -2.21 -9.37 13.16
CA SER A 201 -1.17 -9.09 14.14
C SER A 201 -0.29 -7.93 13.69
N TRP A 202 0.53 -7.44 14.62
CA TRP A 202 1.51 -6.38 14.35
C TRP A 202 2.57 -6.68 13.26
N PHE A 203 2.62 -7.92 12.74
CA PHE A 203 3.55 -8.31 11.67
C PHE A 203 3.04 -7.93 10.29
N PHE A 204 1.76 -7.63 10.13
CA PHE A 204 1.14 -7.33 8.85
C PHE A 204 1.88 -6.24 8.07
N PHE A 205 2.02 -5.05 8.65
CA PHE A 205 2.71 -3.92 8.01
C PHE A 205 4.17 -4.19 7.69
N PRO A 206 5.02 -4.62 8.65
CA PRO A 206 6.43 -4.84 8.37
C PRO A 206 6.65 -5.97 7.37
N PHE A 207 5.88 -7.07 7.44
CA PHE A 207 5.98 -8.17 6.49
C PHE A 207 5.66 -7.70 5.07
N HIS A 208 4.50 -7.08 4.84
CA HIS A 208 4.08 -6.62 3.52
C HIS A 208 5.01 -5.52 2.98
N ARG A 209 5.54 -4.66 3.85
CA ARG A 209 6.58 -3.67 3.47
C ARG A 209 7.83 -4.35 2.91
N TRP A 210 8.34 -5.37 3.60
CA TRP A 210 9.52 -6.11 3.16
C TRP A 210 9.25 -6.96 1.90
N TYR A 211 8.08 -7.58 1.82
CA TYR A 211 7.67 -8.32 0.64
C TYR A 211 7.65 -7.41 -0.60
N LEU A 212 6.96 -6.27 -0.53
CA LEU A 212 6.91 -5.30 -1.63
C LEU A 212 8.26 -4.63 -1.90
N TYR A 213 9.11 -4.46 -0.88
CA TYR A 213 10.48 -3.92 -1.05
C TYR A 213 11.31 -4.79 -1.99
N PHE A 214 11.35 -6.11 -1.75
CA PHE A 214 12.10 -7.02 -2.61
C PHE A 214 11.41 -7.22 -3.96
N PHE A 215 10.09 -7.33 -4.00
CA PHE A 215 9.33 -7.48 -5.24
C PHE A 215 9.58 -6.32 -6.22
N GLU A 216 9.53 -5.06 -5.74
CA GLU A 216 9.82 -3.87 -6.55
C GLU A 216 11.27 -3.86 -7.10
N ARG A 217 12.23 -4.27 -6.27
CA ARG A 217 13.64 -4.33 -6.68
C ARG A 217 13.90 -5.43 -7.69
N ILE A 218 13.22 -6.57 -7.57
CA ILE A 218 13.27 -7.65 -8.57
C ILE A 218 12.75 -7.14 -9.90
N LEU A 219 11.58 -6.47 -9.93
CA LEU A 219 11.05 -5.89 -11.16
C LEU A 219 12.03 -4.89 -11.79
N GLY A 220 12.56 -3.96 -10.99
CA GLY A 220 13.55 -3.00 -11.47
C GLY A 220 14.80 -3.67 -12.03
N ASN A 221 15.28 -4.74 -11.40
CA ASN A 221 16.41 -5.51 -11.91
C ASN A 221 16.10 -6.20 -13.24
N LEU A 222 14.92 -6.81 -13.39
CA LEU A 222 14.51 -7.52 -14.60
C LEU A 222 14.39 -6.59 -15.81
N ILE A 223 13.92 -5.35 -15.61
CA ILE A 223 13.80 -4.37 -16.70
C ILE A 223 15.05 -3.51 -16.89
N GLY A 224 16.07 -3.65 -16.03
CA GLY A 224 17.28 -2.84 -16.05
C GLY A 224 17.08 -1.39 -15.60
N ASP A 225 16.06 -1.11 -14.80
CA ASP A 225 15.74 0.24 -14.31
C ASP A 225 15.95 0.33 -12.78
N PRO A 226 17.07 0.92 -12.33
CA PRO A 226 17.33 1.10 -10.90
C PRO A 226 16.39 2.11 -10.22
N ASN A 227 15.68 2.94 -10.99
CA ASN A 227 14.71 3.93 -10.51
C ASN A 227 13.27 3.41 -10.47
N PHE A 228 13.02 2.20 -10.98
CA PHE A 228 11.67 1.65 -11.06
C PHE A 228 10.98 1.65 -9.70
N ALA A 229 9.77 2.18 -9.65
CA ALA A 229 8.91 2.16 -8.50
C ALA A 229 7.56 1.58 -8.91
N MET A 230 7.01 0.67 -8.12
CA MET A 230 5.66 0.16 -8.39
C MET A 230 4.63 1.28 -8.22
N PRO A 231 3.53 1.28 -8.98
CA PRO A 231 2.42 2.17 -8.66
C PRO A 231 1.72 1.68 -7.39
N PHE A 232 0.85 2.51 -6.83
CA PHE A 232 -0.07 2.11 -5.79
C PHE A 232 -1.50 2.46 -6.17
N TRP A 233 -2.43 1.57 -5.84
CA TRP A 233 -3.84 1.86 -6.05
C TRP A 233 -4.31 2.81 -4.96
N SER A 234 -4.55 4.07 -5.34
CA SER A 234 -5.03 5.12 -4.44
C SER A 234 -6.56 5.12 -4.31
N TRP A 235 -7.13 4.03 -3.81
CA TRP A 235 -8.58 3.90 -3.56
C TRP A 235 -9.10 4.82 -2.43
N ASP A 236 -8.20 5.55 -1.78
CA ASP A 236 -8.47 6.61 -0.82
C ASP A 236 -8.74 7.97 -1.47
N THR A 237 -8.52 8.11 -2.79
CA THR A 237 -8.92 9.28 -3.58
C THR A 237 -10.09 8.95 -4.49
N ILE A 238 -10.97 9.92 -4.75
CA ILE A 238 -12.19 9.72 -5.56
C ILE A 238 -11.85 9.14 -6.93
N ASP A 239 -10.89 9.74 -7.63
CA ASP A 239 -10.46 9.31 -8.97
C ASP A 239 -9.74 7.96 -8.99
N GLY A 240 -9.27 7.50 -7.83
CA GLY A 240 -8.58 6.24 -7.67
C GLY A 240 -9.46 5.10 -7.17
N MET A 241 -10.77 5.26 -6.95
CA MET A 241 -11.63 4.20 -6.41
C MET A 241 -12.02 3.10 -7.42
N GLN A 242 -11.71 3.26 -8.70
CA GLN A 242 -11.91 2.20 -9.70
C GLN A 242 -10.61 1.41 -9.89
N ILE A 243 -10.74 0.12 -10.21
CA ILE A 243 -9.57 -0.64 -10.67
C ILE A 243 -9.01 0.03 -11.93
N PRO A 244 -7.69 0.31 -12.00
CA PRO A 244 -7.12 0.97 -13.17
C PRO A 244 -7.31 0.11 -14.43
N SER A 245 -7.80 0.71 -15.52
CA SER A 245 -8.24 -0.01 -16.72
C SER A 245 -7.15 -0.87 -17.36
N TYR A 246 -5.88 -0.49 -17.25
CA TYR A 246 -4.76 -1.28 -17.78
C TYR A 246 -4.56 -2.63 -17.08
N PHE A 247 -5.16 -2.85 -15.91
CA PHE A 247 -5.20 -4.18 -15.31
C PHE A 247 -6.27 -5.08 -15.97
N THR A 248 -7.27 -4.54 -16.67
CA THR A 248 -8.42 -5.32 -17.18
C THR A 248 -8.25 -5.83 -18.60
N TYR A 249 -7.25 -5.35 -19.34
CA TYR A 249 -7.00 -5.75 -20.72
C TYR A 249 -6.45 -7.19 -20.82
N HIS A 250 -7.21 -8.10 -21.43
CA HIS A 250 -6.89 -9.53 -21.50
C HIS A 250 -5.49 -9.88 -22.06
N ASN A 251 -4.97 -9.05 -22.97
CA ASN A 251 -3.66 -9.26 -23.60
C ASN A 251 -2.50 -8.64 -22.79
N SER A 252 -2.79 -7.89 -21.72
CA SER A 252 -1.77 -7.31 -20.85
C SER A 252 -1.16 -8.37 -19.93
N SER A 253 0.14 -8.27 -19.66
CA SER A 253 0.79 -9.08 -18.64
C SER A 253 0.25 -8.78 -17.22
N LEU A 254 -0.45 -7.67 -17.02
CA LEU A 254 -1.05 -7.25 -15.75
C LEU A 254 -2.44 -7.84 -15.52
N TYR A 255 -3.01 -8.48 -16.54
CA TYR A 255 -4.30 -9.12 -16.45
C TYR A 255 -4.27 -10.39 -15.59
N HIS A 256 -5.38 -10.62 -14.89
CA HIS A 256 -5.65 -11.87 -14.19
C HIS A 256 -7.12 -12.27 -14.44
N LYS A 257 -7.33 -13.52 -14.87
CA LYS A 257 -8.66 -14.01 -15.27
C LYS A 257 -9.62 -14.28 -14.12
N LEU A 258 -9.08 -14.49 -12.93
CA LEU A 258 -9.84 -14.84 -11.72
C LEU A 258 -10.13 -13.57 -10.90
N ARG A 259 -10.66 -12.54 -11.56
CA ARG A 259 -11.20 -11.37 -10.88
C ARG A 259 -12.71 -11.34 -11.07
N HIS A 260 -13.41 -10.76 -10.10
CA HIS A 260 -14.85 -10.67 -10.04
C HIS A 260 -15.35 -9.77 -11.16
N LYS A 261 -16.16 -10.33 -12.06
CA LYS A 261 -16.59 -9.64 -13.28
C LYS A 261 -17.38 -8.37 -12.98
N ASN A 262 -18.18 -8.38 -11.91
CA ASN A 262 -19.01 -7.24 -11.52
C ASN A 262 -18.23 -6.10 -10.86
N HIS A 263 -16.98 -6.34 -10.43
CA HIS A 263 -16.12 -5.34 -9.79
C HIS A 263 -15.11 -4.72 -10.78
N MET A 264 -15.28 -4.98 -12.08
CA MET A 264 -14.52 -4.31 -13.14
C MET A 264 -15.03 -2.87 -13.35
N PRO A 265 -14.23 -1.97 -13.96
CA PRO A 265 -14.67 -0.61 -14.25
C PRO A 265 -15.96 -0.63 -15.09
N PRO A 266 -16.89 0.31 -14.84
CA PRO A 266 -16.77 1.51 -14.02
C PRO A 266 -17.12 1.34 -12.53
N HIS A 267 -17.13 0.12 -12.00
CA HIS A 267 -17.48 -0.15 -10.60
C HIS A 267 -16.53 0.57 -9.61
N ILE A 268 -17.12 1.24 -8.62
CA ILE A 268 -16.40 1.86 -7.49
C ILE A 268 -16.16 0.78 -6.44
N ILE A 269 -14.90 0.56 -6.04
CA ILE A 269 -14.56 -0.42 -5.00
C ILE A 269 -15.40 -0.21 -3.75
N ASP A 270 -15.92 -1.28 -3.15
CA ASP A 270 -16.56 -1.19 -1.83
C ASP A 270 -15.57 -1.55 -0.75
N LEU A 271 -15.01 -0.56 -0.06
CA LEU A 271 -14.01 -0.77 1.00
C LEU A 271 -14.54 -1.51 2.24
N LEU A 272 -15.86 -1.71 2.33
CA LEU A 272 -16.52 -2.49 3.39
C LEU A 272 -17.20 -3.75 2.84
N PHE A 273 -16.86 -4.22 1.64
CA PHE A 273 -17.49 -5.40 1.04
C PHE A 273 -17.39 -6.63 1.95
N PHE A 274 -18.48 -7.35 2.22
CA PHE A 274 -18.51 -8.58 3.05
C PHE A 274 -19.01 -9.80 2.24
N GLY A 275 -18.79 -9.83 0.92
CA GLY A 275 -19.22 -10.94 0.06
C GLY A 275 -20.63 -10.80 -0.51
N ASN A 276 -21.42 -9.82 -0.05
CA ASN A 276 -22.74 -9.51 -0.57
C ASN A 276 -22.73 -8.15 -1.28
N GLU A 277 -23.20 -8.14 -2.53
CA GLU A 277 -23.40 -6.91 -3.30
C GLU A 277 -24.68 -6.21 -2.83
N ASN A 278 -24.54 -5.14 -2.05
CA ASN A 278 -25.65 -4.23 -1.79
C ASN A 278 -25.68 -3.18 -2.90
N PHE A 279 -26.82 -3.03 -3.57
CA PHE A 279 -26.96 -1.98 -4.58
C PHE A 279 -26.88 -0.59 -3.91
N VAL A 280 -25.79 0.12 -4.16
CA VAL A 280 -25.51 1.47 -3.68
C VAL A 280 -25.08 2.31 -4.88
N SER A 281 -25.57 3.54 -4.99
CA SER A 281 -25.12 4.44 -6.06
C SER A 281 -23.65 4.79 -5.91
N SER A 282 -22.93 5.02 -7.01
CA SER A 282 -21.50 5.36 -7.00
C SER A 282 -21.17 6.52 -6.05
N GLN A 283 -22.01 7.56 -6.04
CA GLN A 283 -21.83 8.71 -5.15
C GLN A 283 -21.89 8.33 -3.67
N LYS A 284 -22.81 7.44 -3.31
CA LYS A 284 -22.96 6.97 -1.92
C LYS A 284 -21.82 6.02 -1.54
N GLN A 285 -21.38 5.18 -2.48
CA GLN A 285 -20.21 4.32 -2.27
C GLN A 285 -18.93 5.12 -2.03
N ILE A 286 -18.71 6.20 -2.80
CA ILE A 286 -17.59 7.13 -2.57
C ILE A 286 -17.61 7.67 -1.14
N SER A 287 -18.77 8.17 -0.68
CA SER A 287 -18.91 8.67 0.70
C SER A 287 -18.61 7.59 1.75
N PHE A 288 -19.05 6.34 1.52
CA PHE A 288 -18.74 5.21 2.40
C PHE A 288 -17.25 4.88 2.43
N ASN A 289 -16.58 4.91 1.28
CA ASN A 289 -15.14 4.66 1.20
C ASN A 289 -14.35 5.74 1.94
N ILE A 290 -14.67 7.03 1.75
CA ILE A 290 -14.01 8.14 2.45
C ILE A 290 -14.24 8.04 3.97
N ALA A 291 -15.48 7.76 4.40
CA ALA A 291 -15.78 7.56 5.82
C ALA A 291 -15.03 6.36 6.40
N THR A 292 -14.89 5.28 5.63
CA THR A 292 -14.12 4.10 6.01
C THR A 292 -12.65 4.46 6.19
N MET A 293 -12.06 5.21 5.26
CA MET A 293 -10.68 5.67 5.38
C MET A 293 -10.47 6.57 6.59
N TYR A 294 -11.38 7.50 6.85
CA TYR A 294 -11.32 8.31 8.06
C TYR A 294 -11.38 7.45 9.33
N LYS A 295 -12.26 6.45 9.37
CA LYS A 295 -12.35 5.52 10.50
C LYS A 295 -11.04 4.75 10.72
N GLN A 296 -10.49 4.14 9.67
CA GLN A 296 -9.30 3.30 9.80
C GLN A 296 -8.01 4.10 10.01
N MET A 297 -7.89 5.26 9.38
CA MET A 297 -6.69 6.07 9.43
C MET A 297 -6.72 7.12 10.54
N VAL A 298 -7.86 7.66 10.93
CA VAL A 298 -7.92 8.76 11.93
C VAL A 298 -8.46 8.26 13.26
N LEU A 299 -9.56 7.50 13.26
CA LEU A 299 -10.21 7.06 14.51
C LEU A 299 -9.50 5.88 15.19
N ALA A 300 -8.64 5.14 14.48
CA ALA A 300 -7.72 4.17 15.07
C ALA A 300 -6.70 4.87 16.00
N SER A 301 -7.02 4.89 17.29
CA SER A 301 -6.36 5.78 18.26
C SER A 301 -5.17 5.15 19.00
N THR A 302 -5.03 3.83 18.98
CA THR A 302 -3.91 3.11 19.62
C THR A 302 -3.06 2.40 18.57
N LYS A 303 -1.81 2.08 18.95
CA LYS A 303 -0.90 1.32 18.11
C LYS A 303 -1.46 -0.07 17.82
N GLU A 304 -2.05 -0.73 18.81
CA GLU A 304 -2.58 -2.08 18.71
C GLU A 304 -3.81 -2.12 17.80
N ILE A 305 -4.69 -1.11 17.86
CA ILE A 305 -5.83 -0.99 16.94
C ILE A 305 -5.33 -0.77 15.51
N PHE A 306 -4.28 0.03 15.31
CA PHE A 306 -3.80 0.35 13.97
C PHE A 306 -2.90 -0.72 13.36
N MET A 307 -1.98 -1.27 14.15
CA MET A 307 -0.96 -2.21 13.71
C MET A 307 -1.37 -3.67 13.86
N GLY A 308 -2.25 -3.95 14.81
CA GLY A 308 -2.67 -5.30 15.18
C GLY A 308 -2.15 -5.69 16.56
N SER A 309 -2.77 -6.72 17.12
CA SER A 309 -2.35 -7.28 18.40
C SER A 309 -0.90 -7.80 18.32
N PRO A 310 -0.12 -7.68 19.40
CA PRO A 310 1.19 -8.31 19.46
C PRO A 310 1.12 -9.83 19.29
N LEU A 311 1.90 -10.37 18.35
CA LEU A 311 2.16 -11.81 18.20
C LEU A 311 3.60 -12.10 18.63
N ARG A 312 3.78 -13.04 19.56
CA ARG A 312 5.08 -13.44 20.11
C ARG A 312 5.20 -14.96 20.17
N HIS A 313 6.41 -15.46 20.41
CA HIS A 313 6.69 -16.89 20.57
C HIS A 313 5.81 -17.50 21.67
N GLY A 314 5.09 -18.57 21.31
CA GLY A 314 4.11 -19.26 22.13
C GLY A 314 2.68 -18.74 22.04
N ASP A 315 2.43 -17.61 21.37
CA ASP A 315 1.08 -17.12 21.12
C ASP A 315 0.46 -17.86 19.92
N GLU A 316 -0.85 -18.12 19.96
CA GLU A 316 -1.60 -18.63 18.80
C GLU A 316 -1.64 -17.58 17.67
N SER A 317 -1.77 -18.04 16.43
CA SER A 317 -1.95 -17.16 15.27
C SER A 317 -3.22 -16.32 15.41
N ASN A 318 -3.24 -15.15 14.75
CA ASN A 318 -4.39 -14.22 14.71
C ASN A 318 -4.84 -13.67 16.08
N PRO A 319 -3.93 -13.11 16.89
CA PRO A 319 -4.24 -12.57 18.22
C PRO A 319 -5.13 -11.31 18.19
N GLY A 320 -5.36 -10.70 17.02
CA GLY A 320 -6.33 -9.63 16.87
C GLY A 320 -6.07 -8.75 15.65
N ILE A 321 -7.12 -8.62 14.84
CA ILE A 321 -7.20 -7.91 13.57
C ILE A 321 -6.91 -6.42 13.75
N GLU A 322 -5.99 -5.89 12.94
CA GLU A 322 -5.70 -4.46 12.80
C GLU A 322 -6.74 -3.70 11.96
N SER A 323 -6.84 -2.39 12.18
CA SER A 323 -7.83 -1.52 11.53
C SER A 323 -7.76 -1.59 10.00
N LEU A 324 -6.56 -1.81 9.45
CA LEU A 324 -6.29 -1.88 8.02
C LEU A 324 -6.26 -3.32 7.45
N SER A 325 -6.18 -4.39 8.23
CA SER A 325 -6.35 -5.76 7.68
C SER A 325 -7.79 -6.09 7.39
N MET A 326 -8.73 -5.27 7.88
CA MET A 326 -10.10 -5.30 7.36
C MET A 326 -10.16 -5.11 5.83
N PHE A 327 -9.16 -4.45 5.22
CA PHE A 327 -9.04 -4.35 3.77
C PHE A 327 -8.37 -5.58 3.12
N ASN A 328 -7.57 -6.36 3.87
CA ASN A 328 -6.80 -7.50 3.35
C ASN A 328 -7.45 -8.87 3.60
N THR A 329 -8.30 -9.01 4.62
CA THR A 329 -9.15 -10.22 4.78
C THR A 329 -10.18 -10.37 3.66
N ARG A 330 -10.26 -9.39 2.74
CA ARG A 330 -11.29 -9.33 1.69
C ARG A 330 -10.63 -8.97 0.39
N GLN A 331 -10.16 -10.03 -0.28
CA GLN A 331 -9.69 -10.00 -1.64
C GLN A 331 -10.74 -9.30 -2.50
N PHE A 332 -10.51 -8.03 -2.85
CA PHE A 332 -11.45 -7.20 -3.60
C PHE A 332 -11.57 -7.58 -5.09
N PHE A 333 -11.09 -8.78 -5.47
CA PHE A 333 -11.05 -9.26 -6.85
C PHE A 333 -11.38 -10.72 -6.93
#